data_AF-A9V1L7-F1
#
_entry.id   AF-A9V1L7-F1
#
_cell.length_a   1.000
_cell.length_b   1.000
_cell.length_c   1.000
_cell.angle_alpha   90.00
_cell.angle_beta   90.00
_cell.angle_gamma   90.00
#
_symmetry.space_group_name_H-M   'P 1'
#
loop_
_entity.id
_entity.type
_entity.pdbx_description
1 polymer ?
#
loop_
_entity_poly.entity_id
_entity_poly.type
_entity_poly.pdbx_seq_one_letter_code
_entity_poly.pdbx_strand_id
1 'polypeptide(L)'
;MEAVPRVACPVCGRQLPQYAIQQHVNGCLEVECRDDARPAAAPSPQHRTVSGSKAERTFASSADERRGVDDEGDEGDEGDEGDEGDEGDDVIWLSPPRVQVTRPPTAASAVPAKIPPATAEPAAPPRWVAPIASEVGTLAAEEGHGGIELANQLARACAQLPPPRGVHGVRTTVCRNVRHYHQRDAAQTYACGYRNLQMLTSHLLTRPEYANLFNGRIPSLSALQRLIEHGWAAGFDPAGAEQLDYRVVGTDKWIGATDMVAMLRAQGVGADVVDFFLHAPTDQARLQERLVTWVWDYFSADAPTGQHVHTGRPPLVLQAQGHSRLIVGAERRVARGQVTILLLVFDPFHFTHQLEQALRTRSDWVKSIKRRPSSLRHNAYQLLVIGAPHPPECPPKQIIAALERHDMSRTVP
;
A
#
# COMPACT_ATOMS: atom_id res chain seq x y z
N MET A 1 35.08 -10.23 -10.79
CA MET A 1 33.81 -9.59 -10.37
C MET A 1 32.78 -9.99 -11.41
N GLU A 2 31.84 -10.87 -11.06
CA GLU A 2 30.74 -11.20 -11.97
C GLU A 2 29.87 -9.96 -12.20
N ALA A 3 29.48 -9.72 -13.45
CA ALA A 3 28.63 -8.61 -13.81
C ALA A 3 27.22 -8.85 -13.25
N VAL A 4 26.72 -7.92 -12.44
CA VAL A 4 25.37 -8.00 -11.88
C VAL A 4 24.35 -7.90 -13.02
N PRO A 5 23.43 -8.86 -13.17
CA PRO A 5 22.41 -8.83 -14.22
C PRO A 5 21.54 -7.59 -14.11
N ARG A 6 21.21 -7.01 -15.26
CA ARG A 6 20.36 -5.81 -15.38
C ARG A 6 18.99 -6.18 -15.93
N VAL A 7 17.97 -5.54 -15.39
CA VAL A 7 16.56 -5.73 -15.77
C VAL A 7 15.95 -4.36 -16.07
N ALA A 8 15.05 -4.30 -17.05
CA ALA A 8 14.31 -3.08 -17.37
C ALA A 8 13.20 -2.84 -16.35
N CYS A 9 13.07 -1.60 -15.89
CA CYS A 9 11.92 -1.17 -15.09
C CYS A 9 10.65 -1.27 -15.93
N PRO A 10 9.61 -2.03 -15.52
CA PRO A 10 8.35 -2.13 -16.26
C PRO A 10 7.55 -0.82 -16.30
N VAL A 11 7.90 0.17 -15.47
CA VAL A 11 7.18 1.45 -15.39
C VAL A 11 7.81 2.53 -16.28
N CYS A 12 9.14 2.65 -16.28
CA CYS A 12 9.83 3.72 -17.02
C CYS A 12 10.90 3.23 -18.01
N GLY A 13 11.03 1.92 -18.22
CA GLY A 13 11.99 1.31 -19.14
C GLY A 13 13.47 1.39 -18.74
N ARG A 14 13.81 1.98 -17.58
CA ARG A 14 15.22 2.17 -17.17
C ARG A 14 15.89 0.85 -16.81
N GLN A 15 17.08 0.60 -17.37
CA GLN A 15 17.91 -0.56 -17.07
C GLN A 15 18.62 -0.40 -15.72
N LEU A 16 18.36 -1.30 -14.78
CA LEU A 16 18.92 -1.26 -13.43
C LEU A 16 19.46 -2.63 -13.00
N PRO A 17 20.45 -2.66 -12.09
CA PRO A 17 20.84 -3.91 -11.45
C PRO A 17 19.62 -4.60 -10.83
N GLN A 18 19.54 -5.92 -10.96
CA GLN A 18 18.37 -6.71 -10.50
C GLN A 18 18.01 -6.43 -9.03
N TYR A 19 18.97 -6.20 -8.14
CA TYR A 19 18.71 -5.88 -6.74
C TYR A 19 18.07 -4.49 -6.53
N ALA A 20 18.24 -3.56 -7.47
CA ALA A 20 17.72 -2.19 -7.38
C ALA A 20 16.36 -2.02 -8.10
N ILE A 21 15.93 -3.02 -8.87
CA ILE A 21 14.75 -2.91 -9.74
C ILE A 21 13.48 -2.63 -8.94
N GLN A 22 13.29 -3.31 -7.80
CA GLN A 22 12.06 -3.19 -7.02
C GLN A 22 11.96 -1.82 -6.35
N GLN A 23 13.04 -1.35 -5.71
CA GLN A 23 13.08 -0.03 -5.09
C GLN A 23 12.84 1.07 -6.12
N HIS A 24 13.40 0.92 -7.32
CA HIS A 24 13.17 1.86 -8.39
C HIS A 24 11.74 1.79 -8.96
N VAL A 25 11.18 0.61 -9.19
CA VAL A 25 9.78 0.46 -9.64
C VAL A 25 8.84 1.14 -8.65
N ASN A 26 9.05 0.92 -7.34
CA ASN A 26 8.28 1.58 -6.30
C ASN A 26 8.42 3.11 -6.40
N GLY A 27 9.63 3.64 -6.59
CA GLY A 27 9.85 5.06 -6.81
C GLY A 27 9.26 5.61 -8.12
N CYS A 28 9.28 4.84 -9.21
CA CYS A 28 8.70 5.24 -10.50
C CYS A 28 7.18 5.35 -10.43
N LEU A 29 6.53 4.44 -9.72
CA LEU A 29 5.10 4.52 -9.43
C LEU A 29 4.74 5.77 -8.60
N GLU A 30 5.72 6.38 -7.92
CA GLU A 30 5.55 7.58 -7.09
C GLU A 30 5.85 8.90 -7.83
N VAL A 31 6.68 8.90 -8.89
CA VAL A 31 7.20 10.12 -9.55
C VAL A 31 6.32 10.66 -10.67
N GLU A 32 5.40 9.89 -11.25
CA GLU A 32 4.37 10.42 -12.19
C GLU A 32 3.40 11.44 -11.53
N CYS A 33 3.58 11.77 -10.25
CA CYS A 33 2.90 12.87 -9.55
C CYS A 33 3.35 14.29 -9.98
N ARG A 34 3.80 14.51 -11.23
CA ARG A 34 4.25 15.81 -11.75
C ARG A 34 3.49 16.27 -13.01
N ASP A 35 2.17 16.11 -13.04
CA ASP A 35 1.34 16.91 -13.93
C ASP A 35 0.94 18.21 -13.22
N ASP A 36 1.78 19.23 -13.37
CA ASP A 36 1.44 20.68 -13.31
C ASP A 36 2.70 21.57 -13.50
N ALA A 37 3.67 21.15 -14.32
CA ALA A 37 4.77 22.03 -14.72
C ALA A 37 5.00 21.92 -16.22
N ARG A 38 4.48 22.91 -16.97
CA ARG A 38 4.89 23.20 -18.35
C ARG A 38 6.43 23.17 -18.43
N PRO A 39 7.04 22.49 -19.42
CA PRO A 39 8.48 22.54 -19.60
C PRO A 39 8.91 23.96 -19.98
N ALA A 40 9.81 24.55 -19.20
CA ALA A 40 10.52 25.77 -19.59
C ALA A 40 11.37 25.46 -20.82
N ALA A 41 11.30 26.35 -21.82
CA ALA A 41 12.06 26.26 -23.06
C ALA A 41 13.56 26.09 -22.80
N ALA A 42 14.17 25.13 -23.48
CA ALA A 42 15.61 24.88 -23.42
C ALA A 42 16.39 26.03 -24.09
N PRO A 43 17.52 26.48 -23.53
CA PRO A 43 18.41 27.40 -24.22
C PRO A 43 19.24 26.66 -25.27
N SER A 44 19.32 27.23 -26.47
CA SER A 44 20.08 26.73 -27.61
C SER A 44 21.59 26.58 -27.31
N PRO A 45 22.27 25.55 -27.86
CA PRO A 45 23.67 25.27 -27.54
C PRO A 45 24.62 26.20 -28.29
N GLN A 46 25.45 26.94 -27.55
CA GLN A 46 26.58 27.67 -28.12
C GLN A 46 27.77 26.71 -28.33
N HIS A 47 28.19 26.61 -29.60
CA HIS A 47 29.43 25.97 -30.02
C HIS A 47 30.65 26.68 -29.43
N ARG A 48 31.51 25.91 -28.76
CA ARG A 48 32.80 26.35 -28.25
C ARG A 48 33.86 26.07 -29.32
N THR A 49 34.30 27.10 -30.04
CA THR A 49 35.52 27.05 -30.87
C THR A 49 36.65 27.81 -30.19
N VAL A 50 37.82 27.18 -30.19
CA VAL A 50 39.08 27.67 -29.63
C VAL A 50 39.77 28.53 -30.68
N SER A 51 40.23 29.73 -30.32
CA SER A 51 41.58 30.24 -30.68
C SER A 51 41.79 31.70 -30.29
N GLY A 52 42.92 31.96 -29.63
CA GLY A 52 43.93 32.89 -30.14
C GLY A 52 43.61 34.38 -30.14
N SER A 53 44.17 35.08 -29.15
CA SER A 53 44.44 36.51 -29.13
C SER A 53 45.14 37.06 -30.39
N LYS A 54 44.65 38.19 -30.91
CA LYS A 54 45.44 39.41 -31.21
C LYS A 54 44.54 40.55 -31.72
N ALA A 55 44.84 41.76 -31.22
CA ALA A 55 44.89 43.08 -31.90
C ALA A 55 43.74 43.45 -32.87
N GLU A 56 43.19 44.65 -32.94
CA GLU A 56 43.54 46.01 -32.49
C GLU A 56 42.31 46.90 -32.82
N ARG A 57 42.21 48.08 -32.18
CA ARG A 57 41.76 49.41 -32.67
C ARG A 57 40.74 49.43 -33.84
N THR A 58 39.66 50.23 -33.87
CA THR A 58 39.56 51.69 -33.62
C THR A 58 38.12 52.14 -33.95
N PHE A 59 37.64 53.18 -33.24
CA PHE A 59 36.75 54.30 -33.68
C PHE A 59 35.36 54.04 -34.28
N ALA A 60 34.30 54.55 -33.60
CA ALA A 60 33.47 55.72 -33.98
C ALA A 60 32.19 55.30 -34.75
N SER A 61 31.00 55.89 -34.61
CA SER A 61 30.49 57.13 -34.01
C SER A 61 28.94 57.00 -33.86
N SER A 62 28.35 57.92 -33.09
CA SER A 62 27.01 58.57 -33.21
C SER A 62 26.01 58.08 -34.27
N ALA A 63 24.69 58.23 -34.18
CA ALA A 63 23.68 58.74 -33.25
C ALA A 63 22.34 58.58 -34.02
N ASP A 64 21.21 58.84 -33.35
CA ASP A 64 19.94 59.27 -33.94
C ASP A 64 19.16 58.23 -34.79
N GLU A 65 17.84 58.18 -34.85
CA GLU A 65 16.71 58.79 -34.14
C GLU A 65 15.44 58.12 -34.72
N ARG A 66 14.31 58.22 -34.00
CA ARG A 66 12.91 58.29 -34.51
C ARG A 66 12.16 57.04 -35.04
N ARG A 67 11.05 56.79 -34.32
CA ARG A 67 9.62 56.79 -34.73
C ARG A 67 9.04 55.67 -35.62
N GLY A 68 7.79 55.31 -35.27
CA GLY A 68 6.75 54.76 -36.16
C GLY A 68 6.19 53.43 -35.66
N VAL A 69 5.10 53.38 -34.89
CA VAL A 69 3.66 53.42 -35.30
C VAL A 69 3.14 52.01 -35.68
N ASP A 70 2.25 51.52 -34.81
CA ASP A 70 0.93 50.88 -35.03
C ASP A 70 0.75 49.89 -36.20
N ASP A 71 0.13 48.72 -35.96
CA ASP A 71 -1.32 48.51 -36.18
C ASP A 71 -1.75 47.02 -36.05
N GLU A 72 -3.06 46.86 -35.89
CA GLU A 72 -3.93 45.75 -35.48
C GLU A 72 -4.10 44.51 -36.42
N GLY A 73 -4.89 43.54 -35.93
CA GLY A 73 -5.59 42.48 -36.69
C GLY A 73 -5.21 41.07 -36.20
N ASP A 74 -5.98 40.31 -35.41
CA ASP A 74 -7.40 39.89 -35.42
C ASP A 74 -7.76 38.80 -36.47
N GLU A 75 -8.57 37.86 -35.97
CA GLU A 75 -9.39 36.82 -36.62
C GLU A 75 -8.76 35.52 -37.17
N GLY A 76 -9.43 34.41 -36.88
CA GLY A 76 -9.28 33.13 -37.59
C GLY A 76 -9.60 31.88 -36.76
N ASP A 77 -10.88 31.67 -36.43
CA ASP A 77 -11.48 30.40 -36.00
C ASP A 77 -11.82 29.52 -37.23
N GLU A 78 -12.27 28.28 -37.01
CA GLU A 78 -12.69 27.22 -37.96
C GLU A 78 -11.55 26.28 -38.43
N GLY A 79 -11.70 24.95 -38.47
CA GLY A 79 -12.86 24.09 -38.31
C GLY A 79 -12.45 22.60 -38.35
N ASP A 80 -13.45 21.79 -38.06
CA ASP A 80 -13.55 20.33 -37.91
C ASP A 80 -13.48 19.56 -39.26
N GLU A 81 -13.37 18.22 -39.19
CA GLU A 81 -13.53 17.14 -40.21
C GLU A 81 -12.36 16.12 -40.12
N GLY A 82 -12.55 14.87 -39.70
CA GLY A 82 -13.26 13.75 -40.38
C GLY A 82 -12.21 12.72 -40.84
N ASP A 83 -11.95 11.64 -40.09
CA ASP A 83 -12.46 10.25 -40.21
C ASP A 83 -11.68 9.35 -41.21
N GLU A 84 -11.66 8.05 -40.85
CA GLU A 84 -11.29 6.83 -41.60
C GLU A 84 -9.83 6.32 -41.63
N GLY A 85 -9.67 5.05 -41.21
CA GLY A 85 -8.51 4.22 -41.50
C GLY A 85 -8.24 3.08 -40.50
N ASP A 86 -9.10 2.06 -40.48
CA ASP A 86 -8.96 0.79 -39.75
C ASP A 86 -8.29 -0.26 -40.66
N GLU A 87 -7.20 -0.91 -40.20
CA GLU A 87 -6.68 -2.17 -40.75
C GLU A 87 -6.19 -3.10 -39.62
N GLY A 88 -7.13 -3.96 -39.21
CA GLY A 88 -7.03 -5.39 -38.85
C GLY A 88 -5.72 -6.05 -38.41
N ASP A 89 -5.80 -6.76 -37.28
CA ASP A 89 -5.15 -8.07 -37.11
C ASP A 89 -6.05 -9.01 -36.28
N ASP A 90 -6.53 -10.07 -36.95
CA ASP A 90 -7.33 -11.16 -36.41
C ASP A 90 -6.51 -12.09 -35.51
N VAL A 91 -6.94 -12.31 -34.26
CA VAL A 91 -6.48 -13.45 -33.44
C VAL A 91 -7.68 -14.25 -32.95
N ILE A 92 -7.81 -15.44 -33.54
CA ILE A 92 -8.81 -16.47 -33.26
C ILE A 92 -8.60 -17.03 -31.83
N TRP A 93 -9.56 -16.82 -30.94
CA TRP A 93 -9.60 -17.50 -29.63
C TRP A 93 -10.56 -18.69 -29.68
N LEU A 94 -9.98 -19.90 -29.55
CA LEU A 94 -10.73 -21.15 -29.34
C LEU A 94 -11.42 -21.11 -27.96
N SER A 95 -12.75 -21.31 -27.97
CA SER A 95 -13.57 -21.37 -26.75
C SER A 95 -13.29 -22.65 -25.94
N PRO A 96 -13.15 -22.59 -24.60
CA PRO A 96 -13.13 -23.78 -23.76
C PRO A 96 -14.55 -24.37 -23.57
N PRO A 97 -14.68 -25.68 -23.26
CA PRO A 97 -15.93 -26.42 -23.34
C PRO A 97 -16.93 -26.06 -22.24
N ARG A 98 -18.23 -26.05 -22.62
CA ARG A 98 -19.37 -25.90 -21.70
C ARG A 98 -19.44 -27.08 -20.73
N VAL A 99 -19.20 -26.83 -19.44
CA VAL A 99 -19.59 -27.74 -18.37
C VAL A 99 -20.99 -27.36 -17.90
N GLN A 100 -21.95 -28.26 -18.10
CA GLN A 100 -23.30 -28.13 -17.54
C GLN A 100 -23.23 -28.31 -16.01
N VAL A 101 -23.46 -27.24 -15.26
CA VAL A 101 -23.67 -27.31 -13.81
C VAL A 101 -25.14 -27.59 -13.55
N THR A 102 -25.45 -28.78 -13.07
CA THR A 102 -26.78 -29.16 -12.58
C THR A 102 -27.06 -28.47 -11.24
N ARG A 103 -28.27 -27.91 -11.10
CA ARG A 103 -28.74 -27.18 -9.91
C ARG A 103 -29.03 -28.17 -8.77
N PRO A 104 -28.49 -28.01 -7.55
CA PRO A 104 -29.01 -28.69 -6.38
C PRO A 104 -30.31 -28.02 -5.88
N PRO A 105 -31.18 -28.75 -5.15
CA PRO A 105 -32.52 -28.31 -4.82
C PRO A 105 -32.53 -27.20 -3.76
N THR A 106 -33.52 -26.32 -3.91
CA THR A 106 -33.85 -25.20 -3.03
C THR A 106 -34.18 -25.67 -1.61
N ALA A 107 -33.35 -25.31 -0.64
CA ALA A 107 -33.68 -25.40 0.78
C ALA A 107 -34.24 -24.06 1.28
N ALA A 108 -35.28 -24.18 2.10
CA ALA A 108 -36.23 -23.14 2.47
C ALA A 108 -35.64 -21.93 3.24
N SER A 109 -36.33 -20.80 3.05
CA SER A 109 -36.20 -19.54 3.78
C SER A 109 -36.14 -19.74 5.30
N ALA A 110 -35.05 -19.31 5.93
CA ALA A 110 -34.96 -19.15 7.38
C ALA A 110 -34.80 -17.66 7.72
N VAL A 111 -35.75 -17.18 8.53
CA VAL A 111 -35.87 -15.82 9.07
C VAL A 111 -34.60 -15.41 9.84
N PRO A 112 -34.11 -14.17 9.75
CA PRO A 112 -32.94 -13.74 10.52
C PRO A 112 -33.26 -13.70 12.02
N ALA A 113 -32.50 -14.46 12.80
CA ALA A 113 -32.59 -14.46 14.26
C ALA A 113 -32.11 -13.11 14.84
N LYS A 114 -32.91 -12.57 15.77
CA LYS A 114 -32.60 -11.35 16.55
C LYS A 114 -31.28 -11.50 17.30
N ILE A 115 -30.44 -10.47 17.22
CA ILE A 115 -29.21 -10.31 18.00
C ILE A 115 -29.61 -10.14 19.48
N PRO A 116 -29.11 -10.98 20.42
CA PRO A 116 -29.37 -10.78 21.85
C PRO A 116 -28.52 -9.62 22.41
N PRO A 117 -29.01 -8.89 23.43
CA PRO A 117 -28.28 -7.77 24.01
C PRO A 117 -27.04 -8.24 24.78
N ALA A 118 -25.99 -7.41 24.71
CA ALA A 118 -24.68 -7.66 25.28
C ALA A 118 -24.72 -7.68 26.83
N THR A 119 -24.74 -8.88 27.40
CA THR A 119 -24.28 -9.15 28.77
C THR A 119 -23.50 -10.46 28.74
N ALA A 120 -22.27 -10.41 28.22
CA ALA A 120 -21.30 -11.48 28.40
C ALA A 120 -20.15 -10.91 29.22
N GLU A 121 -19.84 -11.58 30.34
CA GLU A 121 -18.59 -11.38 31.09
C GLU A 121 -17.39 -11.43 30.14
N PRO A 122 -16.29 -10.70 30.43
CA PRO A 122 -15.12 -10.73 29.56
C PRO A 122 -14.62 -12.17 29.48
N ALA A 123 -14.66 -12.74 28.27
CA ALA A 123 -14.09 -14.05 27.97
C ALA A 123 -12.65 -14.11 28.51
N ALA A 124 -12.30 -15.24 29.12
CA ALA A 124 -10.93 -15.48 29.57
C ALA A 124 -9.95 -15.17 28.42
N PRO A 125 -8.81 -14.49 28.68
CA PRO A 125 -7.88 -14.10 27.63
C PRO A 125 -7.44 -15.34 26.82
N PRO A 126 -7.25 -15.21 25.50
CA PRO A 126 -6.83 -16.33 24.67
C PRO A 126 -5.54 -16.93 25.22
N ARG A 127 -5.47 -18.26 25.28
CA ARG A 127 -4.25 -18.98 25.66
C ARG A 127 -3.30 -18.93 24.45
N TRP A 128 -2.45 -17.91 24.41
CA TRP A 128 -1.36 -17.80 23.44
C TRP A 128 -0.49 -19.05 23.52
N VAL A 129 -0.20 -19.68 22.39
CA VAL A 129 0.76 -20.80 22.37
C VAL A 129 2.09 -20.23 22.83
N ALA A 130 2.55 -20.68 24.00
CA ALA A 130 3.90 -20.37 24.43
C ALA A 130 4.83 -20.95 23.36
N PRO A 131 5.80 -20.17 22.86
CA PRO A 131 6.86 -20.72 22.03
C PRO A 131 7.43 -21.96 22.71
N ILE A 132 7.79 -22.99 21.95
CA ILE A 132 8.25 -24.27 22.49
C ILE A 132 9.41 -23.96 23.47
N ALA A 133 9.44 -24.58 24.65
CA ALA A 133 10.33 -24.18 25.75
C ALA A 133 11.83 -24.14 25.36
N SER A 134 12.25 -24.92 24.35
CA SER A 134 13.60 -24.88 23.76
C SER A 134 13.87 -23.66 22.84
N GLU A 135 12.83 -22.94 22.43
CA GLU A 135 12.84 -21.77 21.53
C GLU A 135 12.71 -20.43 22.27
N VAL A 136 12.30 -20.45 23.55
CA VAL A 136 12.20 -19.24 24.41
C VAL A 136 13.57 -18.60 24.62
N GLY A 137 14.64 -19.42 24.66
CA GLY A 137 16.03 -18.93 24.73
C GLY A 137 16.48 -18.21 23.44
N THR A 138 15.94 -18.60 22.29
CA THR A 138 16.28 -18.00 20.97
C THR A 138 15.44 -16.76 20.66
N LEU A 139 14.19 -16.71 21.13
CA LEU A 139 13.33 -15.52 21.05
C LEU A 139 13.79 -14.38 21.97
N ALA A 140 14.43 -14.71 23.09
CA ALA A 140 15.02 -13.72 24.00
C ALA A 140 16.33 -13.11 23.46
N ALA A 141 17.05 -13.83 22.59
CA ALA A 141 18.35 -13.38 22.06
C ALA A 141 18.22 -12.48 20.81
N GLU A 142 17.10 -12.54 20.10
CA GLU A 142 16.85 -11.71 18.92
C GLU A 142 15.82 -10.61 19.22
N GLU A 143 16.14 -9.70 20.15
CA GLU A 143 15.45 -8.42 20.18
C GLU A 143 15.46 -7.85 18.76
N GLY A 144 14.27 -7.63 18.20
CA GLY A 144 14.07 -6.92 16.93
C GLY A 144 14.53 -5.47 17.05
N HIS A 145 15.85 -5.26 17.14
CA HIS A 145 16.50 -3.98 17.20
C HIS A 145 16.10 -3.18 15.95
N GLY A 146 15.43 -2.04 16.15
CA GLY A 146 15.38 -0.97 15.13
C GLY A 146 13.99 -0.48 14.70
N GLY A 147 12.89 -1.02 15.23
CA GLY A 147 11.58 -0.42 14.94
C GLY A 147 11.43 0.95 15.60
N ILE A 148 10.96 1.97 14.89
CA ILE A 148 10.75 3.33 15.45
C ILE A 148 9.25 3.64 15.46
N GLU A 149 8.70 4.15 16.55
CA GLU A 149 7.28 4.57 16.61
C GLU A 149 7.07 5.78 15.70
N LEU A 150 6.37 5.55 14.58
CA LEU A 150 6.14 6.57 13.55
C LEU A 150 4.67 6.95 13.41
N ALA A 151 3.71 6.15 13.88
CA ALA A 151 2.30 6.45 13.67
C ALA A 151 1.86 7.72 14.41
N ASN A 152 2.28 7.91 15.66
CA ASN A 152 1.94 9.14 16.38
C ASN A 152 2.71 10.35 15.84
N GLN A 153 3.91 10.15 15.28
CA GLN A 153 4.64 11.20 14.57
C GLN A 153 3.92 11.62 13.28
N LEU A 154 3.48 10.64 12.49
CA LEU A 154 2.69 10.84 11.28
C LEU A 154 1.38 11.56 11.58
N ALA A 155 0.68 11.18 12.64
CA ALA A 155 -0.51 11.87 13.09
C ALA A 155 -0.23 13.37 13.33
N ARG A 156 0.81 13.71 14.11
CA ARG A 156 1.20 15.11 14.33
C ARG A 156 1.57 15.83 13.03
N ALA A 157 2.27 15.17 12.12
CA ALA A 157 2.62 15.72 10.82
C ALA A 157 1.38 16.01 9.94
N CYS A 158 0.40 15.09 9.91
CA CYS A 158 -0.87 15.28 9.20
C CYS A 158 -1.69 16.44 9.80
N ALA A 159 -1.76 16.53 11.14
CA ALA A 159 -2.51 17.59 11.82
C ALA A 159 -2.01 19.00 11.50
N GLN A 160 -0.72 19.12 11.19
CA GLN A 160 -0.02 20.38 10.96
C GLN A 160 0.19 20.69 9.48
N LEU A 161 -0.18 19.76 8.59
CA LEU A 161 -0.08 19.96 7.16
C LEU A 161 -1.25 20.84 6.70
N PRO A 162 -1.01 22.02 6.11
CA PRO A 162 -2.09 22.84 5.60
C PRO A 162 -2.81 22.11 4.45
N PRO A 163 -4.12 22.33 4.27
CA PRO A 163 -4.85 21.77 3.14
C PRO A 163 -4.24 22.29 1.82
N PRO A 164 -4.17 21.45 0.78
CA PRO A 164 -3.75 21.92 -0.55
C PRO A 164 -4.69 23.03 -1.06
N ARG A 165 -4.19 23.88 -1.96
CA ARG A 165 -5.01 24.93 -2.59
C ARG A 165 -6.24 24.33 -3.25
N GLY A 166 -7.41 24.95 -3.05
CA GLY A 166 -8.69 24.49 -3.61
C GLY A 166 -9.31 23.28 -2.89
N VAL A 167 -8.70 22.78 -1.82
CA VAL A 167 -9.27 21.74 -0.95
C VAL A 167 -9.94 22.43 0.23
N HIS A 168 -11.27 22.31 0.33
CA HIS A 168 -12.08 22.98 1.35
C HIS A 168 -12.37 22.09 2.57
N GLY A 169 -12.09 20.78 2.47
CA GLY A 169 -12.23 19.84 3.57
C GLY A 169 -11.15 18.76 3.52
N VAL A 170 -10.42 18.57 4.61
CA VAL A 170 -9.49 17.47 4.81
C VAL A 170 -9.84 16.77 6.10
N ARG A 171 -10.07 15.46 6.03
CA ARG A 171 -10.22 14.58 7.20
C ARG A 171 -9.19 13.48 7.10
N THR A 172 -8.41 13.28 8.16
CA THR A 172 -7.33 12.30 8.17
C THR A 172 -7.49 11.42 9.40
N THR A 173 -7.34 10.10 9.22
CA THR A 173 -7.35 9.11 10.29
C THR A 173 -6.04 8.32 10.23
N VAL A 174 -5.45 8.03 11.39
CA VAL A 174 -4.16 7.36 11.56
C VAL A 174 -4.24 6.43 12.77
N CYS A 175 -3.75 5.21 12.62
CA CYS A 175 -3.59 4.26 13.72
C CYS A 175 -2.72 4.87 14.83
N ARG A 176 -2.85 4.37 16.05
CA ARG A 176 -1.91 4.67 17.12
C ARG A 176 -0.83 3.60 17.22
N ASN A 177 0.33 3.99 17.74
CA ASN A 177 1.35 3.07 18.25
C ASN A 177 1.83 2.02 17.25
N VAL A 178 2.16 2.43 16.02
CA VAL A 178 2.82 1.54 15.05
C VAL A 178 4.29 1.89 14.99
N ARG A 179 5.14 0.91 15.28
CA ARG A 179 6.58 1.00 15.02
C ARG A 179 6.85 0.55 13.59
N HIS A 180 7.57 1.36 12.84
CA HIS A 180 7.98 1.04 11.48
C HIS A 180 9.22 0.16 11.50
N TYR A 181 9.21 -0.93 10.73
CA TYR A 181 10.34 -1.83 10.52
C TYR A 181 10.67 -1.88 9.03
N HIS A 182 11.95 -1.73 8.70
CA HIS A 182 12.43 -1.78 7.32
C HIS A 182 13.27 -3.04 7.06
N GLN A 183 13.47 -3.36 5.78
CA GLN A 183 14.40 -4.38 5.36
C GLN A 183 15.84 -3.96 5.62
N ARG A 184 16.64 -4.85 6.22
CA ARG A 184 18.02 -4.53 6.63
C ARG A 184 19.04 -4.59 5.51
N ASP A 185 18.74 -5.38 4.48
CA ASP A 185 19.65 -5.68 3.37
C ASP A 185 18.85 -5.61 2.07
N ALA A 186 19.42 -5.00 1.04
CA ALA A 186 18.86 -4.97 -0.31
C ALA A 186 18.68 -6.38 -0.90
N ALA A 187 19.43 -7.38 -0.40
CA ALA A 187 19.24 -8.78 -0.75
C ALA A 187 17.96 -9.41 -0.14
N GLN A 188 17.37 -8.83 0.93
CA GLN A 188 16.16 -9.34 1.58
C GLN A 188 14.87 -8.92 0.86
N THR A 189 14.82 -9.07 -0.46
CA THR A 189 13.67 -8.64 -1.30
C THR A 189 12.34 -9.29 -0.88
N TYR A 190 12.39 -10.48 -0.28
CA TYR A 190 11.24 -11.28 0.18
C TYR A 190 10.63 -10.84 1.52
N ALA A 191 11.34 -10.03 2.30
CA ALA A 191 11.04 -9.85 3.72
C ALA A 191 9.82 -8.95 3.99
N CYS A 192 9.19 -8.36 2.96
CA CYS A 192 8.13 -7.37 3.12
C CYS A 192 6.96 -7.87 4.00
N GLY A 193 6.45 -9.08 3.76
CA GLY A 193 5.36 -9.67 4.56
C GLY A 193 5.73 -9.83 6.03
N TYR A 194 6.94 -10.33 6.30
CA TYR A 194 7.47 -10.47 7.66
C TYR A 194 7.64 -9.12 8.37
N ARG A 195 8.12 -8.08 7.66
CA ARG A 195 8.22 -6.73 8.24
C ARG A 195 6.85 -6.12 8.51
N ASN A 196 5.87 -6.36 7.65
CA ASN A 196 4.49 -5.95 7.90
C ASN A 196 3.90 -6.67 9.12
N LEU A 197 4.20 -7.96 9.33
CA LEU A 197 3.86 -8.68 10.57
C LEU A 197 4.51 -8.02 11.80
N GLN A 198 5.79 -7.64 11.74
CA GLN A 198 6.44 -6.93 12.86
C GLN A 198 5.76 -5.59 13.16
N MET A 199 5.47 -4.80 12.12
CA MET A 199 4.77 -3.52 12.28
C MET A 199 3.35 -3.70 12.83
N LEU A 200 2.58 -4.66 12.31
CA LEU A 200 1.24 -4.99 12.81
C LEU A 200 1.29 -5.47 14.27
N THR A 201 2.22 -6.37 14.60
CA THR A 201 2.42 -6.88 15.97
C THR A 201 2.75 -5.74 16.93
N SER A 202 3.55 -4.75 16.50
CA SER A 202 3.86 -3.59 17.35
C SER A 202 2.64 -2.79 17.78
N HIS A 203 1.63 -2.69 16.91
CA HIS A 203 0.34 -2.12 17.28
C HIS A 203 -0.44 -3.04 18.22
N LEU A 204 -0.53 -4.33 17.88
CA LEU A 204 -1.28 -5.31 18.65
C LEU A 204 -0.80 -5.39 20.10
N LEU A 205 0.51 -5.39 20.35
CA LEU A 205 1.07 -5.43 21.71
C LEU A 205 0.69 -4.22 22.58
N THR A 206 0.18 -3.14 21.99
CA THR A 206 -0.34 -2.00 22.76
C THR A 206 -1.80 -2.15 23.17
N ARG A 207 -2.50 -3.18 22.66
CA ARG A 207 -3.88 -3.49 23.00
C ARG A 207 -3.91 -4.45 24.20
N PRO A 208 -4.71 -4.16 25.25
CA PRO A 208 -4.73 -4.99 26.47
C PRO A 208 -4.95 -6.49 26.21
N GLU A 209 -5.83 -6.84 25.28
CA GLU A 209 -6.18 -8.21 24.91
C GLU A 209 -5.04 -8.97 24.22
N TYR A 210 -4.07 -8.26 23.63
CA TYR A 210 -2.93 -8.84 22.91
C TYR A 210 -1.59 -8.49 23.57
N ALA A 211 -1.57 -7.90 24.77
CA ALA A 211 -0.36 -7.44 25.44
C ALA A 211 0.67 -8.57 25.68
N ASN A 212 0.19 -9.81 25.82
CA ASN A 212 1.02 -11.00 26.02
C ASN A 212 1.25 -11.83 24.75
N LEU A 213 0.74 -11.39 23.59
CA LEU A 213 1.01 -12.04 22.30
C LEU A 213 2.53 -12.14 22.11
N PHE A 214 3.03 -13.32 21.74
CA PHE A 214 4.47 -13.59 21.61
C PHE A 214 5.30 -13.21 22.86
N ASN A 215 4.73 -13.39 24.05
CA ASN A 215 5.35 -12.99 25.33
C ASN A 215 5.68 -11.48 25.40
N GLY A 216 4.84 -10.63 24.79
CA GLY A 216 4.99 -9.18 24.82
C GLY A 216 6.14 -8.64 23.95
N ARG A 217 6.63 -9.43 23.00
CA ARG A 217 7.80 -9.09 22.18
C ARG A 217 7.49 -9.15 20.69
N ILE A 218 8.26 -8.38 19.92
CA ILE A 218 8.21 -8.43 18.46
C ILE A 218 9.09 -9.59 17.98
N PRO A 219 8.54 -10.61 17.29
CA PRO A 219 9.34 -11.73 16.79
C PRO A 219 10.34 -11.28 15.71
N SER A 220 11.49 -11.96 15.61
CA SER A 220 12.43 -11.81 14.50
C SER A 220 11.90 -12.46 13.21
N LEU A 221 12.56 -12.24 12.06
CA LEU A 221 12.16 -12.89 10.80
C LEU A 221 12.19 -14.42 10.91
N SER A 222 13.26 -14.99 11.47
CA SER A 222 13.38 -16.43 11.65
C SER A 222 12.36 -16.99 12.64
N ALA A 223 11.99 -16.21 13.66
CA ALA A 223 10.90 -16.58 14.56
C ALA A 223 9.54 -16.56 13.84
N LEU A 224 9.27 -15.55 13.02
CA LEU A 224 8.04 -15.48 12.21
C LEU A 224 7.94 -16.67 11.24
N GLN A 225 9.04 -17.06 10.58
CA GLN A 225 9.05 -18.27 9.73
C GLN A 225 8.62 -19.52 10.51
N ARG A 226 9.16 -19.74 11.72
CA ARG A 226 8.77 -20.87 12.57
C ARG A 226 7.31 -20.79 13.01
N LEU A 227 6.83 -19.60 13.36
CA LEU A 227 5.42 -19.39 13.76
C LEU A 227 4.45 -19.68 12.61
N ILE A 228 4.84 -19.37 11.37
CA ILE A 228 4.05 -19.70 10.17
C ILE A 228 3.98 -21.22 9.97
N GLU A 229 5.13 -21.91 9.97
CA GLU A 229 5.16 -23.37 9.86
C GLU A 229 4.38 -24.06 10.99
N HIS A 230 4.44 -23.51 12.21
CA HIS A 230 3.64 -24.00 13.33
C HIS A 230 2.14 -23.82 13.09
N GLY A 231 1.71 -22.69 12.51
CA GLY A 231 0.32 -22.47 12.12
C GLY A 231 -0.15 -23.49 11.08
N TRP A 232 0.69 -23.77 10.08
CA TRP A 232 0.41 -24.82 9.10
C TRP A 232 0.31 -26.21 9.72
N ALA A 233 1.24 -26.57 10.61
CA ALA A 233 1.23 -27.84 11.33
C ALA A 233 0.01 -28.00 12.25
N ALA A 234 -0.54 -26.88 12.76
CA ALA A 234 -1.80 -26.84 13.52
C ALA A 234 -3.06 -26.92 12.62
N GLY A 235 -2.89 -27.06 11.30
CA GLY A 235 -3.97 -27.25 10.34
C GLY A 235 -4.54 -25.98 9.73
N PHE A 236 -3.92 -24.81 9.96
CA PHE A 236 -4.32 -23.57 9.30
C PHE A 236 -3.70 -23.48 7.90
N ASP A 237 -4.50 -23.07 6.91
CA ASP A 237 -4.06 -22.84 5.52
C ASP A 237 -3.16 -23.95 4.90
N PRO A 238 -3.65 -25.20 4.81
CA PRO A 238 -2.87 -26.28 4.20
C PRO A 238 -2.54 -26.01 2.72
N ALA A 239 -3.37 -25.23 2.02
CA ALA A 239 -3.12 -24.85 0.63
C ALA A 239 -1.95 -23.87 0.51
N GLY A 240 -1.88 -22.84 1.36
CA GLY A 240 -0.72 -21.94 1.44
C GLY A 240 0.56 -22.68 1.84
N ALA A 241 0.46 -23.62 2.80
CA ALA A 241 1.57 -24.48 3.17
C ALA A 241 2.09 -25.29 1.98
N GLU A 242 1.21 -25.94 1.22
CA GLU A 242 1.56 -26.71 0.03
C GLU A 242 2.24 -25.85 -1.05
N GLN A 243 1.72 -24.64 -1.30
CA GLN A 243 2.30 -23.68 -2.26
C GLN A 243 3.73 -23.28 -1.90
N LEU A 244 4.09 -23.35 -0.62
CA LEU A 244 5.41 -23.01 -0.09
C LEU A 244 6.20 -24.26 0.33
N ASP A 245 5.88 -25.44 -0.20
CA ASP A 245 6.53 -26.74 0.10
C ASP A 245 6.62 -27.04 1.61
N TYR A 246 5.64 -26.57 2.38
CA TYR A 246 5.55 -26.69 3.84
C TYR A 246 6.77 -26.14 4.58
N ARG A 247 7.53 -25.25 3.95
CA ARG A 247 8.80 -24.77 4.52
C ARG A 247 9.12 -23.34 4.11
N VAL A 248 9.25 -22.47 5.11
CA VAL A 248 9.77 -21.11 5.00
C VAL A 248 10.99 -20.87 5.88
N VAL A 249 11.22 -21.67 6.92
CA VAL A 249 12.36 -21.55 7.83
C VAL A 249 13.68 -21.74 7.10
N GLY A 250 14.53 -20.73 7.21
CA GLY A 250 15.85 -20.70 6.57
C GLY A 250 15.79 -20.48 5.05
N THR A 251 14.65 -20.04 4.53
CA THR A 251 14.46 -19.70 3.11
C THR A 251 14.30 -18.19 2.91
N ASP A 252 14.35 -17.76 1.66
CA ASP A 252 14.01 -16.43 1.17
C ASP A 252 12.62 -16.41 0.49
N LYS A 253 11.73 -17.33 0.88
CA LYS A 253 10.38 -17.41 0.34
C LYS A 253 9.54 -16.22 0.79
N TRP A 254 8.81 -15.69 -0.18
CA TRP A 254 7.82 -14.65 -0.01
C TRP A 254 6.58 -15.25 0.65
N ILE A 255 5.94 -14.49 1.53
CA ILE A 255 4.68 -14.88 2.17
C ILE A 255 3.56 -13.94 1.72
N GLY A 256 2.35 -14.48 1.66
CA GLY A 256 1.13 -13.76 1.32
C GLY A 256 0.27 -13.42 2.54
N ALA A 257 -0.90 -12.83 2.28
CA ALA A 257 -1.86 -12.48 3.32
C ALA A 257 -2.38 -13.71 4.08
N THR A 258 -2.59 -14.84 3.39
CA THR A 258 -3.14 -16.05 3.98
C THR A 258 -2.15 -16.72 4.95
N ASP A 259 -0.85 -16.75 4.63
CA ASP A 259 0.20 -17.23 5.54
C ASP A 259 0.25 -16.42 6.85
N MET A 260 0.16 -15.09 6.72
CA MET A 260 0.11 -14.17 7.86
C MET A 260 -1.15 -14.40 8.72
N VAL A 261 -2.31 -14.61 8.09
CA VAL A 261 -3.56 -14.92 8.79
C VAL A 261 -3.51 -16.30 9.46
N ALA A 262 -2.94 -17.32 8.81
CA ALA A 262 -2.76 -18.65 9.38
C ALA A 262 -1.93 -18.58 10.67
N MET A 263 -0.79 -17.88 10.62
CA MET A 263 0.06 -17.64 11.77
C MET A 263 -0.70 -16.90 12.90
N LEU A 264 -1.38 -15.79 12.59
CA LEU A 264 -2.10 -14.99 13.58
C LEU A 264 -3.24 -15.79 14.24
N ARG A 265 -4.02 -16.53 13.44
CA ARG A 265 -5.12 -17.36 13.94
C ARG A 265 -4.62 -18.52 14.80
N ALA A 266 -3.50 -19.14 14.45
CA ALA A 266 -2.86 -20.18 15.27
C ALA A 266 -2.42 -19.66 16.65
N GLN A 267 -2.24 -18.35 16.79
CA GLN A 267 -1.98 -17.71 18.08
C GLN A 267 -3.26 -17.34 18.83
N GLY A 268 -4.44 -17.32 18.18
CA GLY A 268 -5.70 -16.87 18.78
C GLY A 268 -6.03 -15.40 18.45
N VAL A 269 -5.30 -14.78 17.53
CA VAL A 269 -5.66 -13.45 17.00
C VAL A 269 -6.76 -13.62 15.96
N GLY A 270 -7.87 -12.89 16.13
CA GLY A 270 -8.88 -12.77 15.09
C GLY A 270 -8.30 -12.05 13.88
N ALA A 271 -8.22 -12.73 12.74
CA ALA A 271 -7.69 -12.15 11.51
C ALA A 271 -8.42 -12.69 10.29
N ASP A 272 -8.62 -11.85 9.28
CA ASP A 272 -9.34 -12.16 8.05
C ASP A 272 -8.65 -11.54 6.83
N VAL A 273 -8.99 -12.05 5.65
CA VAL A 273 -8.56 -11.50 4.35
C VAL A 273 -9.76 -10.96 3.59
N VAL A 274 -9.63 -9.76 3.04
CA VAL A 274 -10.60 -9.16 2.11
C VAL A 274 -9.94 -9.01 0.74
N ASP A 275 -10.55 -9.58 -0.29
CA ASP A 275 -10.01 -9.60 -1.64
C ASP A 275 -10.64 -8.52 -2.53
N PHE A 276 -9.78 -7.83 -3.28
CA PHE A 276 -10.14 -6.90 -4.33
C PHE A 276 -9.46 -7.35 -5.62
N PHE A 277 -10.24 -7.65 -6.65
CA PHE A 277 -9.71 -8.08 -7.94
C PHE A 277 -10.42 -7.37 -9.08
N LEU A 278 -9.66 -7.21 -10.16
CA LEU A 278 -10.11 -6.60 -11.38
C LEU A 278 -11.09 -7.55 -12.08
N HIS A 279 -12.27 -7.05 -12.44
CA HIS A 279 -13.28 -7.85 -13.14
C HIS A 279 -13.09 -7.82 -14.67
N ALA A 280 -12.57 -6.72 -15.20
CA ALA A 280 -12.20 -6.54 -16.59
C ALA A 280 -10.98 -5.59 -16.69
N PRO A 281 -10.12 -5.69 -17.73
CA PRO A 281 -8.92 -4.85 -17.87
C PRO A 281 -9.17 -3.34 -17.74
N THR A 282 -10.36 -2.87 -18.12
CA THR A 282 -10.80 -1.47 -18.06
C THR A 282 -11.23 -1.00 -16.66
N ASP A 283 -11.42 -1.90 -15.70
CA ASP A 283 -12.03 -1.60 -14.39
C ASP A 283 -11.02 -1.12 -13.34
N GLN A 284 -9.82 -0.69 -13.75
CA GLN A 284 -8.77 -0.33 -12.80
C GLN A 284 -9.20 0.81 -11.86
N ALA A 285 -9.87 1.84 -12.39
CA ALA A 285 -10.39 2.95 -11.58
C ALA A 285 -11.45 2.48 -10.57
N ARG A 286 -12.31 1.53 -10.96
CA ARG A 286 -13.35 0.98 -10.08
C ARG A 286 -12.77 0.11 -8.97
N LEU A 287 -11.75 -0.70 -9.27
CA LEU A 287 -10.98 -1.44 -8.26
C LEU A 287 -10.34 -0.47 -7.25
N GLN A 288 -9.67 0.57 -7.76
CA GLN A 288 -9.02 1.59 -6.94
C GLN A 288 -10.03 2.28 -6.01
N GLU A 289 -11.17 2.72 -6.55
CA GLU A 289 -12.24 3.38 -5.80
C GLU A 289 -12.81 2.47 -4.71
N ARG A 290 -13.14 1.21 -5.02
CA ARG A 290 -13.64 0.23 -4.05
C ARG A 290 -12.66 0.03 -2.90
N LEU A 291 -11.38 -0.20 -3.21
CA LEU A 291 -10.34 -0.43 -2.21
C LEU A 291 -10.17 0.79 -1.29
N VAL A 292 -9.99 1.99 -1.85
CA VAL A 292 -9.75 3.17 -1.01
C VAL A 292 -10.99 3.58 -0.21
N THR A 293 -12.19 3.37 -0.75
CA THR A 293 -13.46 3.61 -0.05
C THR A 293 -13.61 2.65 1.13
N TRP A 294 -13.39 1.35 0.90
CA TRP A 294 -13.42 0.36 1.96
C TRP A 294 -12.43 0.68 3.09
N VAL A 295 -11.20 1.08 2.75
CA VAL A 295 -10.18 1.46 3.73
C VAL A 295 -10.57 2.72 4.51
N TRP A 296 -11.17 3.71 3.83
CA TRP A 296 -11.68 4.90 4.50
C TRP A 296 -12.79 4.56 5.49
N ASP A 297 -13.77 3.74 5.08
CA ASP A 297 -14.87 3.32 5.94
C ASP A 297 -14.35 2.53 7.14
N TYR A 298 -13.37 1.65 6.94
CA TYR A 298 -12.72 0.89 8.01
C TYR A 298 -12.11 1.81 9.07
N PHE A 299 -11.27 2.79 8.68
CA PHE A 299 -10.58 3.64 9.65
C PHE A 299 -11.46 4.75 10.24
N SER A 300 -12.50 5.17 9.53
CA SER A 300 -13.39 6.26 9.96
C SER A 300 -14.58 5.79 10.80
N ALA A 301 -14.87 4.49 10.83
CA ALA A 301 -16.01 3.91 11.55
C ALA A 301 -16.09 4.33 13.04
N ASP A 302 -14.95 4.44 13.72
CA ASP A 302 -14.90 4.75 15.16
C ASP A 302 -14.34 6.16 15.42
N ALA A 303 -14.15 6.98 14.38
CA ALA A 303 -13.55 8.31 14.51
C ALA A 303 -14.64 9.36 14.83
N PRO A 304 -14.61 10.01 16.00
CA PRO A 304 -15.59 11.05 16.35
C PRO A 304 -15.60 12.19 15.31
N THR A 305 -16.77 12.72 15.01
CA THR A 305 -16.97 13.87 14.14
C THR A 305 -16.22 15.09 14.68
N GLY A 306 -15.29 15.64 13.91
CA GLY A 306 -14.56 16.87 14.22
C GLY A 306 -13.05 16.65 14.32
N GLN A 307 -12.34 16.79 13.20
CA GLN A 307 -10.88 16.99 13.17
C GLN A 307 -10.01 15.95 13.92
N HIS A 308 -10.37 14.67 13.97
CA HIS A 308 -9.56 13.67 14.69
C HIS A 308 -8.67 12.83 13.79
N VAL A 309 -7.37 12.96 14.09
CA VAL A 309 -6.22 12.32 13.43
C VAL A 309 -6.08 10.85 13.82
N HIS A 310 -6.68 10.38 14.91
CA HIS A 310 -6.45 9.03 15.43
C HIS A 310 -7.67 8.12 15.35
N THR A 311 -7.44 6.86 15.03
CA THR A 311 -8.43 5.77 15.04
C THR A 311 -8.02 4.67 16.02
N GLY A 312 -9.01 4.00 16.64
CA GLY A 312 -8.79 2.81 17.48
C GLY A 312 -8.63 1.52 16.67
N ARG A 313 -8.82 1.58 15.35
CA ARG A 313 -8.70 0.45 14.44
C ARG A 313 -7.24 0.05 14.21
N PRO A 314 -6.93 -1.26 14.14
CA PRO A 314 -5.62 -1.75 13.75
C PRO A 314 -5.21 -1.34 12.34
N PRO A 315 -3.90 -1.24 12.05
CA PRO A 315 -3.43 -1.07 10.68
C PRO A 315 -3.75 -2.31 9.83
N LEU A 316 -3.79 -2.12 8.51
CA LEU A 316 -4.12 -3.16 7.54
C LEU A 316 -2.89 -3.55 6.74
N VAL A 317 -2.63 -4.84 6.57
CA VAL A 317 -1.60 -5.25 5.59
C VAL A 317 -2.22 -5.25 4.20
N LEU A 318 -1.64 -4.49 3.28
CA LEU A 318 -1.99 -4.47 1.86
C LEU A 318 -1.03 -5.39 1.11
N GLN A 319 -1.53 -6.53 0.67
CA GLN A 319 -0.83 -7.46 -0.19
C GLN A 319 -1.16 -7.15 -1.65
N ALA A 320 -0.14 -7.13 -2.51
CA ALA A 320 -0.28 -7.18 -3.95
C ALA A 320 0.73 -8.18 -4.53
N GLN A 321 0.64 -8.48 -5.82
CA GLN A 321 1.64 -9.30 -6.49
C GLN A 321 3.02 -8.64 -6.35
N GLY A 322 3.98 -9.35 -5.77
CA GLY A 322 5.37 -8.91 -5.70
C GLY A 322 5.67 -7.79 -4.69
N HIS A 323 4.74 -7.38 -3.81
CA HIS A 323 5.07 -6.56 -2.63
C HIS A 323 3.93 -6.51 -1.61
N SER A 324 4.25 -6.28 -0.35
CA SER A 324 3.27 -5.96 0.69
C SER A 324 3.65 -4.72 1.48
N ARG A 325 2.65 -3.97 1.93
CA ARG A 325 2.80 -2.71 2.67
C ARG A 325 1.82 -2.66 3.84
N LEU A 326 2.02 -1.74 4.78
CA LEU A 326 1.09 -1.54 5.89
C LEU A 326 0.35 -0.21 5.74
N ILE A 327 -0.97 -0.27 5.57
CA ILE A 327 -1.82 0.91 5.62
C ILE A 327 -2.05 1.26 7.10
N VAL A 328 -1.61 2.45 7.49
CA VAL A 328 -1.73 2.97 8.86
C VAL A 328 -2.80 4.04 8.99
N GLY A 329 -3.53 4.34 7.92
CA GLY A 329 -4.60 5.33 7.95
C GLY A 329 -5.04 5.78 6.57
N ALA A 330 -5.94 6.75 6.53
CA ALA A 330 -6.45 7.33 5.29
C ALA A 330 -6.79 8.82 5.44
N GLU A 331 -6.69 9.56 4.34
CA GLU A 331 -7.03 10.97 4.24
C GLU A 331 -8.09 11.19 3.16
N ARG A 332 -9.24 11.73 3.55
CA ARG A 332 -10.32 12.14 2.65
C ARG A 332 -10.24 13.64 2.41
N ARG A 333 -10.13 14.02 1.14
CA ARG A 333 -10.12 15.40 0.66
C ARG A 333 -11.40 15.70 -0.11
N VAL A 334 -11.87 16.94 0.01
CA VAL A 334 -12.97 17.48 -0.80
C VAL A 334 -12.47 18.73 -1.51
N ALA A 335 -12.49 18.70 -2.85
CA ALA A 335 -12.09 19.80 -3.71
C ALA A 335 -13.08 19.93 -4.86
N ARG A 336 -13.62 21.14 -5.10
CA ARG A 336 -14.60 21.41 -6.18
C ARG A 336 -15.76 20.40 -6.25
N GLY A 337 -16.27 19.97 -5.10
CA GLY A 337 -17.34 18.96 -5.00
C GLY A 337 -16.90 17.51 -5.20
N GLN A 338 -15.64 17.25 -5.60
CA GLN A 338 -15.09 15.92 -5.77
C GLN A 338 -14.40 15.43 -4.50
N VAL A 339 -14.54 14.13 -4.23
CA VAL A 339 -13.93 13.45 -3.10
C VAL A 339 -12.73 12.65 -3.59
N THR A 340 -11.61 12.77 -2.87
CA THR A 340 -10.43 11.92 -3.11
C THR A 340 -9.96 11.33 -1.81
N ILE A 341 -9.71 10.02 -1.79
CA ILE A 341 -9.17 9.32 -0.64
C ILE A 341 -7.71 8.96 -0.94
N LEU A 342 -6.81 9.31 -0.04
CA LEU A 342 -5.40 8.92 -0.07
C LEU A 342 -5.14 7.94 1.06
N LEU A 343 -4.38 6.88 0.77
CA LEU A 343 -3.91 5.95 1.79
C LEU A 343 -2.65 6.50 2.47
N LEU A 344 -2.50 6.25 3.76
CA LEU A 344 -1.27 6.50 4.51
C LEU A 344 -0.56 5.16 4.71
N VAL A 345 0.60 5.00 4.09
CA VAL A 345 1.26 3.70 3.94
C VAL A 345 2.67 3.73 4.49
N PHE A 346 2.98 2.74 5.32
CA PHE A 346 4.34 2.37 5.70
C PHE A 346 4.82 1.26 4.76
N ASP A 347 5.96 1.50 4.12
CA ASP A 347 6.58 0.57 3.20
C ASP A 347 7.87 0.04 3.81
N PRO A 348 8.02 -1.29 3.98
CA PRO A 348 9.23 -1.86 4.56
C PRO A 348 10.50 -1.63 3.72
N PHE A 349 10.41 -1.15 2.48
CA PHE A 349 11.56 -0.69 1.70
C PHE A 349 12.03 0.72 2.05
N HIS A 350 11.27 1.50 2.81
CA HIS A 350 11.73 2.80 3.30
C HIS A 350 12.61 2.64 4.54
N PHE A 351 13.80 3.24 4.52
CA PHE A 351 14.65 3.26 5.69
C PHE A 351 13.97 3.99 6.84
N THR A 352 13.87 3.31 7.98
CA THR A 352 13.09 3.80 9.13
C THR A 352 13.59 5.15 9.65
N HIS A 353 14.91 5.34 9.72
CA HIS A 353 15.52 6.60 10.16
C HIS A 353 15.26 7.77 9.18
N GLN A 354 15.16 7.48 7.87
CA GLN A 354 14.84 8.51 6.88
C GLN A 354 13.39 8.95 6.99
N LEU A 355 12.46 8.01 7.19
CA LEU A 355 11.05 8.34 7.45
C LEU A 355 10.89 9.11 8.76
N GLU A 356 11.58 8.69 9.83
CA GLU A 356 11.58 9.41 11.10
C GLU A 356 12.08 10.85 10.92
N GLN A 357 13.22 11.02 10.23
CA GLN A 357 13.77 12.34 9.95
C GLN A 357 12.78 13.19 9.14
N ALA A 358 12.20 12.64 8.06
CA ALA A 358 11.25 13.33 7.21
C ALA A 358 9.98 13.78 7.97
N LEU A 359 9.47 12.94 8.88
CA LEU A 359 8.34 13.28 9.74
C LEU A 359 8.71 14.36 10.76
N ARG A 360 9.90 14.26 11.37
CA ARG A 360 10.41 15.21 12.35
C ARG A 360 10.67 16.60 11.75
N THR A 361 11.32 16.65 10.59
CA THR A 361 11.61 17.91 9.87
C THR A 361 10.42 18.39 9.04
N ARG A 362 9.37 17.58 8.93
CA ARG A 362 8.18 17.81 8.10
C ARG A 362 8.50 18.06 6.62
N SER A 363 9.66 17.58 6.16
CA SER A 363 10.09 17.67 4.78
C SER A 363 9.87 16.33 4.10
N ASP A 364 9.31 16.33 2.90
CA ASP A 364 9.31 15.16 2.00
C ASP A 364 8.57 13.89 2.49
N TRP A 365 8.00 13.85 3.69
CA TRP A 365 7.29 12.66 4.19
C TRP A 365 6.01 12.35 3.38
N VAL A 366 5.39 13.37 2.78
CA VAL A 366 4.14 13.21 2.00
C VAL A 366 4.33 12.27 0.82
N LYS A 367 5.42 12.43 0.06
CA LYS A 367 5.73 11.55 -1.09
C LYS A 367 6.07 10.13 -0.64
N SER A 368 6.65 9.95 0.55
CA SER A 368 7.02 8.63 1.05
C SER A 368 5.86 7.87 1.70
N ILE A 369 4.82 8.56 2.20
CA ILE A 369 3.74 7.92 2.98
C ILE A 369 2.38 7.98 2.28
N LYS A 370 2.03 9.09 1.62
CA LYS A 370 0.69 9.23 1.01
C LYS A 370 0.65 8.51 -0.34
N ARG A 371 -0.39 7.70 -0.57
CA ARG A 371 -0.62 6.99 -1.82
C ARG A 371 -1.98 7.39 -2.39
N ARG A 372 -1.99 7.82 -3.66
CA ARG A 372 -3.21 8.15 -4.40
C ARG A 372 -3.84 6.86 -4.96
N PRO A 373 -5.15 6.84 -5.25
CA PRO A 373 -5.79 5.68 -5.87
C PRO A 373 -5.09 5.26 -7.17
N SER A 374 -4.68 6.22 -8.00
CA SER A 374 -3.96 5.98 -9.26
C SER A 374 -2.57 5.32 -9.12
N SER A 375 -1.99 5.31 -7.91
CA SER A 375 -0.74 4.57 -7.64
C SER A 375 -0.97 3.08 -7.39
N LEU A 376 -2.23 2.65 -7.27
CA LEU A 376 -2.61 1.25 -7.08
C LEU A 376 -2.87 0.60 -8.45
N ARG A 377 -1.81 0.07 -9.08
CA ARG A 377 -1.81 -0.44 -10.47
C ARG A 377 -1.87 -1.96 -10.62
N HIS A 378 -1.94 -2.72 -9.53
CA HIS A 378 -2.06 -4.18 -9.63
C HIS A 378 -3.51 -4.58 -9.92
N ASN A 379 -3.68 -5.75 -10.54
CA ASN A 379 -4.99 -6.30 -10.89
C ASN A 379 -5.69 -6.96 -9.69
N ALA A 380 -4.96 -7.22 -8.60
CA ALA A 380 -5.50 -7.81 -7.40
C ALA A 380 -4.77 -7.27 -6.16
N TYR A 381 -5.54 -7.10 -5.09
CA TYR A 381 -5.09 -6.71 -3.77
C TYR A 381 -5.80 -7.55 -2.71
N GLN A 382 -5.10 -7.84 -1.63
CA GLN A 382 -5.71 -8.44 -0.44
C GLN A 382 -5.42 -7.54 0.76
N LEU A 383 -6.42 -7.35 1.61
CA LEU A 383 -6.28 -6.67 2.88
C LEU A 383 -6.32 -7.71 4.00
N LEU A 384 -5.26 -7.79 4.80
CA LEU A 384 -5.29 -8.48 6.09
C LEU A 384 -5.90 -7.55 7.14
N VAL A 385 -6.98 -7.99 7.75
CA VAL A 385 -7.76 -7.23 8.74
C VAL A 385 -7.72 -7.96 10.08
N ILE A 386 -7.58 -7.21 11.18
CA ILE A 386 -7.68 -7.78 12.53
C ILE A 386 -9.12 -7.66 13.01
N GLY A 387 -9.70 -8.81 13.35
CA GLY A 387 -11.04 -8.96 13.90
C GLY A 387 -11.06 -9.06 15.42
N ALA A 388 -12.23 -9.42 15.96
CA ALA A 388 -12.37 -9.76 17.38
C ALA A 388 -11.59 -11.04 17.69
N PRO A 389 -10.97 -11.17 18.89
CA PRO A 389 -10.30 -12.40 19.30
C PRO A 389 -11.21 -13.62 19.11
N HIS A 390 -10.62 -14.74 18.69
CA HIS A 390 -11.32 -16.01 18.65
C HIS A 390 -10.84 -16.90 19.79
N PRO A 391 -11.73 -17.72 20.39
CA PRO A 391 -11.29 -18.71 21.36
C PRO A 391 -10.30 -19.67 20.70
N PRO A 392 -9.26 -20.13 21.44
CA PRO A 392 -8.21 -21.01 20.92
C PRO A 392 -8.74 -22.36 20.38
N GLU A 393 -9.96 -22.73 20.74
CA GLU A 393 -10.63 -23.97 20.31
C GLU A 393 -11.41 -23.82 18.99
N CYS A 394 -11.36 -22.64 18.35
CA CYS A 394 -11.99 -22.47 17.04
C CYS A 394 -11.27 -23.37 16.03
N PRO A 395 -11.94 -24.36 15.41
CA PRO A 395 -11.29 -25.25 14.46
C PRO A 395 -10.68 -24.44 13.32
N PRO A 396 -9.56 -24.87 12.70
CA PRO A 396 -8.97 -24.19 11.57
C PRO A 396 -10.02 -23.94 10.50
N LYS A 397 -10.53 -22.71 10.44
CA LYS A 397 -11.44 -22.31 9.37
C LYS A 397 -10.59 -22.16 8.13
N GLN A 398 -11.07 -22.72 7.02
CA GLN A 398 -10.54 -22.34 5.72
C GLN A 398 -10.45 -20.82 5.66
N ILE A 399 -9.30 -20.30 5.24
CA ILE A 399 -9.15 -18.87 4.98
C ILE A 399 -9.88 -18.62 3.67
N ILE A 400 -11.21 -18.53 3.77
CA ILE A 400 -12.05 -18.08 2.68
C ILE A 400 -11.96 -16.58 2.73
N ALA A 401 -11.34 -15.98 1.71
CA ALA A 401 -11.37 -14.55 1.56
C ALA A 401 -12.83 -14.09 1.59
N ALA A 402 -13.13 -13.09 2.41
CA ALA A 402 -14.40 -12.42 2.32
C ALA A 402 -14.41 -11.69 0.96
N LEU A 403 -15.07 -12.29 -0.03
CA LEU A 403 -15.42 -11.58 -1.26
C LEU A 403 -16.12 -10.30 -0.84
N GLU A 404 -15.71 -9.17 -1.41
CA GLU A 404 -16.36 -7.90 -1.20
C GLU A 404 -17.86 -8.04 -1.47
N ARG A 405 -18.67 -8.15 -0.41
CA ARG A 405 -20.12 -8.04 -0.49
C ARG A 405 -20.47 -6.57 -0.31
N HIS A 406 -20.15 -5.75 -1.31
CA HIS A 406 -20.80 -4.44 -1.43
C HIS A 406 -22.03 -4.62 -2.31
N ASP A 407 -23.14 -4.92 -1.63
CA ASP A 407 -24.47 -4.68 -2.14
C ASP A 407 -24.63 -3.16 -2.39
N MET A 408 -24.75 -2.77 -3.65
CA MET A 408 -24.95 -1.38 -4.09
C MET A 408 -26.38 -0.86 -3.81
N SER A 409 -27.16 -1.52 -2.94
CA SER A 409 -28.58 -1.22 -2.72
C SER A 409 -28.87 -0.13 -1.69
N ARG A 410 -27.89 0.65 -1.22
CA ARG A 410 -28.18 1.87 -0.43
C ARG A 410 -28.48 3.04 -1.37
N THR A 411 -29.71 3.04 -1.86
CA THR A 411 -30.40 4.23 -2.35
C THR A 411 -30.27 5.37 -1.34
N VAL A 412 -29.84 6.51 -1.86
CA VAL A 412 -29.89 7.83 -1.24
C VAL A 412 -31.30 8.09 -0.69
N PRO A 413 -31.49 8.47 0.60
CA PRO A 413 -32.69 9.16 1.04
C PRO A 413 -32.65 10.64 0.65
#